data_AF-M1C3E4-F1
#
_entry.id   AF-M1C3E4-F1
#
_cell.length_a   1.000
_cell.length_b   1.000
_cell.length_c   1.000
_cell.angle_alpha   90.00
_cell.angle_beta   90.00
_cell.angle_gamma   90.00
#
_symmetry.space_group_name_H-M   'P 1'
#
loop_
_entity.id
_entity.type
_entity.pdbx_description
1 polymer ?
#
loop_
_entity_poly.entity_id
_entity_poly.type
_entity_poly.pdbx_seq_one_letter_code
_entity_poly.pdbx_strand_id
1 'polypeptide(L)'
;MAHIENAIYNLSTKSLNLFQILVCRSARCNKGSQAQKEELMSFSVPYDLSLEGMDEPWVETFLTRVKAKQERCNQIWTSLQMEVNACYPQAIAL
;
A
#
# COMPACT_ATOMS: atom_id res chain seq x y z
N MET A 1 -22.32 19.02 -7.08
CA MET A 1 -23.10 17.93 -6.47
C MET A 1 -22.75 16.57 -7.06
N ALA A 2 -22.80 16.38 -8.39
CA ALA A 2 -22.54 15.08 -9.03
C ALA A 2 -21.21 14.37 -8.67
N HIS A 3 -20.11 15.10 -8.47
CA HIS A 3 -18.83 14.48 -8.10
C HIS A 3 -18.82 13.90 -6.68
N ILE A 4 -19.57 14.50 -5.75
CA ILE A 4 -19.67 14.04 -4.37
C ILE A 4 -20.53 12.78 -4.33
N GLU A 5 -21.67 12.77 -5.03
CA GLU A 5 -22.53 11.58 -5.13
C GLU A 5 -21.82 10.40 -5.79
N ASN A 6 -21.08 10.64 -6.88
CA ASN A 6 -20.27 9.59 -7.52
C ASN A 6 -19.15 9.07 -6.61
N ALA A 7 -18.50 9.96 -5.84
CA ALA A 7 -17.50 9.54 -4.87
C ALA A 7 -18.13 8.69 -3.75
N ILE A 8 -19.27 9.10 -3.20
CA ILE A 8 -20.00 8.34 -2.17
C ILE A 8 -20.47 7.00 -2.73
N TYR A 9 -21.03 6.95 -3.94
CA TYR A 9 -21.46 5.72 -4.58
C TYR A 9 -20.30 4.75 -4.79
N ASN A 10 -19.18 5.22 -5.34
CA ASN A 10 -18.01 4.38 -5.55
C ASN A 10 -17.44 3.85 -4.23
N LEU A 11 -17.31 4.70 -3.20
CA LEU A 11 -16.82 4.29 -1.89
C LEU A 11 -17.75 3.32 -1.15
N SER A 12 -19.06 3.34 -1.46
CA SER A 12 -20.08 2.49 -0.82
C SER A 12 -20.41 1.21 -1.61
N THR A 13 -19.96 1.07 -2.86
CA THR A 13 -20.30 -0.08 -3.73
C THR A 13 -19.11 -0.82 -4.31
N LYS A 14 -17.93 -0.20 -4.40
CA LYS A 14 -16.74 -0.81 -5.01
C LYS A 14 -15.66 -1.07 -3.95
N SER A 15 -15.12 -2.28 -3.94
CA SER A 15 -13.99 -2.64 -3.07
C SER A 15 -12.73 -1.88 -3.47
N LEU A 16 -12.04 -1.29 -2.50
CA LEU A 16 -10.76 -0.62 -2.75
C LEU A 16 -9.60 -1.54 -2.40
N ASN A 17 -8.56 -1.53 -3.22
CA ASN A 17 -7.30 -2.18 -2.89
C ASN A 17 -6.42 -1.19 -2.12
N LEU A 18 -6.08 -1.53 -0.87
CA LEU A 18 -5.12 -0.81 -0.05
C LEU A 18 -3.75 -1.46 -0.19
N PHE A 19 -2.85 -0.75 -0.87
CA PHE A 19 -1.45 -1.16 -1.02
C PHE A 19 -0.66 -0.65 0.18
N GLN A 20 -0.05 -1.57 0.92
CA GLN A 20 0.78 -1.25 2.09
C GLN A 20 2.22 -1.69 1.83
N ILE A 21 3.16 -0.76 2.00
CA ILE A 21 4.59 -1.04 1.93
C ILE A 21 5.13 -1.15 3.35
N LEU A 22 5.67 -2.32 3.64
CA LEU A 22 6.19 -2.67 4.94
C LEU A 22 7.70 -2.89 4.84
N VAL A 23 8.46 -2.34 5.79
CA VAL A 23 9.91 -2.41 5.82
C VAL A 23 10.42 -2.89 7.18
N CYS A 24 11.56 -3.59 7.19
CA CYS A 24 12.32 -3.76 8.42
C CYS A 24 13.47 -2.76 8.44
N ARG A 25 13.68 -2.09 9.56
CA ARG A 25 14.83 -1.20 9.75
C ARG A 25 16.04 -1.97 10.27
N SER A 26 17.24 -1.49 9.93
CA SER A 26 18.48 -2.06 10.46
C SER A 26 18.53 -1.95 11.99
N ALA A 27 19.07 -2.97 12.66
CA ALA A 27 19.29 -2.97 14.12
C ALA A 27 20.17 -1.80 14.61
N ARG A 28 20.97 -1.20 13.72
CA ARG A 28 21.73 0.03 14.02
C ARG A 28 20.84 1.26 14.26
N CYS A 29 19.61 1.26 13.73
CA CYS A 29 18.64 2.33 13.92
C CYS A 29 17.66 2.08 15.08
N ASN A 30 17.47 0.82 15.52
CA ASN A 30 16.58 0.47 16.64
C ASN A 30 17.39 -0.17 17.78
N LYS A 31 17.81 0.67 18.74
CA LYS A 31 18.37 0.19 20.02
C LYS A 31 17.23 -0.40 20.88
N GLY A 32 16.86 -1.65 20.66
CA GLY A 32 16.04 -2.41 21.62
C GLY A 32 14.85 -3.19 21.06
N SER A 33 14.46 -3.00 19.80
CA SER A 33 13.42 -3.79 19.15
C SER A 33 14.01 -4.70 18.08
N GLN A 34 13.86 -6.00 18.27
CA GLN A 34 14.10 -7.04 17.25
C GLN A 34 13.43 -6.60 15.95
N ALA A 35 14.14 -6.66 14.81
CA ALA A 35 13.78 -6.05 13.53
C ALA A 35 12.28 -6.19 13.18
N GLN A 36 11.48 -5.24 13.66
CA GLN A 36 10.04 -5.30 13.55
C GLN A 36 9.65 -4.70 12.21
N LYS A 37 8.68 -5.33 11.56
CA LYS A 37 8.13 -4.89 10.30
C LYS A 37 7.26 -3.67 10.56
N GLU A 38 7.64 -2.53 9.99
CA GLU A 38 6.99 -1.23 10.15
C GLU A 38 6.35 -0.80 8.84
N GLU A 39 5.23 -0.09 8.90
CA GLU A 39 4.62 0.52 7.72
C GLU A 39 5.43 1.74 7.27
N LEU A 40 5.94 1.70 6.04
CA LEU A 40 6.61 2.82 5.39
C LEU A 40 5.58 3.78 4.78
N MET A 41 4.62 3.22 4.05
CA MET A 41 3.54 3.97 3.44
C MET A 41 2.38 3.05 3.07
N SER A 42 1.20 3.63 2.98
CA SER A 42 0.03 3.00 2.38
C SER A 42 -0.65 3.96 1.42
N PHE A 43 -1.30 3.40 0.41
CA PHE A 43 -2.08 4.15 -0.55
C PHE A 43 -3.17 3.29 -1.17
N SER A 44 -4.26 3.93 -1.57
CA SER A 44 -5.24 3.35 -2.47
C SER A 44 -5.05 3.94 -3.86
N VAL A 45 -5.56 3.22 -4.86
CA VAL A 45 -5.74 3.78 -6.20
C VAL A 45 -7.22 3.71 -6.57
N PRO A 46 -7.70 4.56 -7.48
CA PRO A 46 -9.08 4.49 -7.98
C PRO A 46 -9.45 3.06 -8.41
N TYR A 47 -10.67 2.61 -8.09
CA TYR A 47 -11.14 1.26 -8.41
C TYR A 47 -10.93 0.88 -9.88
N ASP A 48 -11.23 1.79 -10.80
CA ASP A 48 -11.11 1.54 -12.24
C ASP A 48 -9.64 1.37 -12.70
N LEU A 49 -8.67 1.58 -11.81
CA LEU A 49 -7.22 1.42 -12.02
C LEU A 49 -6.58 0.27 -11.22
N SER A 50 -7.32 -0.40 -10.34
CA SER A 50 -6.84 -1.59 -9.63
C SER A 50 -7.96 -2.58 -9.43
N LEU A 51 -8.13 -3.43 -10.44
CA LEU A 51 -9.13 -4.48 -10.44
C LEU A 51 -8.52 -5.79 -9.93
N GLU A 52 -7.25 -6.06 -10.25
CA GLU A 52 -6.58 -7.33 -9.97
C GLU A 52 -5.54 -7.25 -8.83
N GLY A 53 -5.41 -6.10 -8.18
CA GLY A 53 -4.53 -5.96 -7.01
C GLY A 53 -3.05 -6.15 -7.37
N MET A 54 -2.42 -7.22 -6.88
CA MET A 54 -0.98 -7.48 -7.08
C MET A 54 -0.60 -7.92 -8.50
N ASP A 55 -1.55 -8.40 -9.29
CA ASP A 55 -1.29 -8.93 -10.64
C ASP A 55 -1.22 -7.84 -11.72
N GLU A 56 -1.39 -6.58 -11.33
CA GLU A 56 -1.39 -5.42 -12.22
C GLU A 56 0.06 -5.04 -12.65
N PRO A 57 0.33 -4.79 -13.95
CA PRO A 57 1.68 -4.46 -14.45
C PRO A 57 2.31 -3.21 -13.81
N TRP A 58 1.47 -2.24 -13.43
CA TRP A 58 1.94 -1.02 -12.77
C TRP A 58 2.45 -1.31 -11.35
N VAL A 59 1.89 -2.31 -10.66
CA VAL A 59 2.30 -2.72 -9.30
C VAL A 59 3.66 -3.39 -9.35
N GLU A 60 3.89 -4.28 -10.31
CA GLU A 60 5.20 -4.92 -10.52
C GLU A 60 6.27 -3.86 -10.83
N THR A 61 5.96 -2.93 -11.74
CA THR A 61 6.87 -1.83 -12.10
C THR A 61 7.17 -0.94 -10.90
N PHE A 62 6.14 -0.61 -10.11
CA PHE A 62 6.29 0.16 -8.88
C PHE A 62 7.16 -0.56 -7.86
N LEU A 63 6.87 -1.83 -7.57
CA LEU A 63 7.62 -2.64 -6.61
C LEU A 63 9.07 -2.79 -7.02
N THR A 64 9.34 -2.98 -8.32
CA THR A 64 10.70 -3.03 -8.88
C THR A 64 11.47 -1.74 -8.60
N ARG A 65 10.84 -0.58 -8.84
CA ARG A 65 11.46 0.74 -8.56
C ARG A 65 11.73 0.94 -7.07
N VAL A 66 10.82 0.52 -6.21
CA VAL A 66 10.96 0.66 -4.76
C VAL A 66 12.04 -0.29 -4.22
N LYS A 67 12.10 -1.54 -4.70
CA LYS A 67 13.19 -2.49 -4.37
C LYS A 67 14.55 -1.96 -4.79
N ALA A 68 14.68 -1.41 -6.00
CA ALA A 68 15.93 -0.78 -6.44
C ALA A 68 16.37 0.40 -5.55
N LYS A 69 15.42 1.15 -4.97
CA LYS A 69 15.71 2.17 -3.95
C LYS A 69 16.13 1.54 -2.62
N GLN A 70 15.48 0.47 -2.20
CA GLN A 70 15.82 -0.24 -0.96
C GLN A 70 17.24 -0.84 -1.03
N GLU A 71 17.66 -1.41 -2.16
CA GLU A 71 19.02 -1.91 -2.36
C GLU A 71 20.09 -0.81 -2.17
N ARG A 72 19.81 0.40 -2.66
CA ARG A 72 20.68 1.58 -2.48
C ARG A 72 20.71 2.12 -1.05
N CYS A 73 19.71 1.78 -0.24
CA CYS A 73 19.52 2.26 1.13
C CYS A 73 19.46 1.11 2.15
N ASN A 74 20.11 -0.02 1.86
CA ASN A 74 20.02 -1.26 2.65
C ASN A 74 20.56 -1.13 4.09
N GLN A 75 21.35 -0.09 4.35
CA GLN A 75 21.81 0.32 5.68
C GLN A 75 20.67 0.85 6.56
N ILE A 76 19.59 1.33 5.95
CA ILE A 76 18.40 1.85 6.64
C ILE A 76 17.30 0.78 6.62
N TRP A 77 16.95 0.27 5.43
CA TRP A 77 15.88 -0.71 5.24
C TRP A 77 16.43 -2.06 4.79
N THR A 78 16.35 -3.05 5.66
CA THR A 78 16.93 -4.39 5.42
C THR A 78 16.01 -5.29 4.62
N SER A 79 14.69 -5.06 4.69
CA SER A 79 13.70 -5.78 3.90
C SER A 79 12.60 -4.84 3.46
N LEU A 80 11.91 -5.22 2.38
CA LEU A 80 10.74 -4.54 1.85
C LEU A 80 9.72 -5.56 1.36
N GLN A 81 8.48 -5.40 1.79
CA GLN A 81 7.35 -6.20 1.36
C GLN A 81 6.18 -5.28 1.02
N MET A 82 5.45 -5.63 -0.03
CA MET A 82 4.17 -5.02 -0.34
C MET A 82 3.06 -6.02 -0.01
N GLU A 83 2.00 -5.53 0.60
CA GLU A 83 0.76 -6.27 0.86
C GLU A 83 -0.40 -5.50 0.22
N VAL A 84 -1.41 -6.23 -0.26
CA VAL A 84 -2.64 -5.65 -0.80
C VAL A 84 -3.80 -6.19 0.01
N ASN A 85 -4.50 -5.27 0.67
CA ASN A 85 -5.67 -5.59 1.46
C ASN A 85 -6.91 -5.04 0.76
N ALA A 86 -7.86 -5.92 0.46
CA ALA A 86 -9.16 -5.51 -0.06
C ALA A 86 -9.96 -4.85 1.08
N CYS A 87 -10.25 -3.57 0.92
CA CYS A 87 -11.14 -2.82 1.78
C CYS A 87 -12.54 -2.85 1.16
N TYR A 88 -13.43 -3.64 1.76
CA TYR A 88 -14.82 -3.68 1.32
C TYR A 88 -15.54 -2.42 1.77
N PRO A 89 -16.47 -1.90 0.94
CA PRO A 89 -17.29 -0.78 1.32
C PRO A 89 -17.97 -1.04 2.66
N GLN A 90 -17.82 -0.13 3.60
CA GLN A 90 -18.68 -0.07 4.77
C GLN A 90 -19.84 0.86 4.41
N ALA A 91 -21.08 0.45 4.73
CA ALA A 91 -22.24 1.29 4.51
C ALA A 91 -22.03 2.64 5.23
N ILE A 92 -21.91 3.72 4.46
CA ILE A 92 -21.91 5.07 5.00
C ILE A 92 -23.38 5.37 5.34
N ALA A 93 -23.74 5.25 6.62
CA ALA A 93 -25.03 5.75 7.08
C ALA A 93 -25.04 7.26 6.92
N LEU A 94 -25.93 7.77 6.06
CA LEU A 94 -26.19 9.21 5.88
C LEU A 94 -27.13 9.72 6.98
#